data_AF-A0AAV6UIE3-F1
#
_entry.id   AF-A0AAV6UIE3-F1
#
_cell.length_a   1.000
_cell.length_b   1.000
_cell.length_c   1.000
_cell.angle_alpha   90.00
_cell.angle_beta   90.00
_cell.angle_gamma   90.00
#
_symmetry.space_group_name_H-M   'P 1'
#
loop_
_entity.id
_entity.type
_entity.pdbx_description
1 polymer ?
#
loop_
_entity_poly.entity_id
_entity_poly.type
_entity_poly.pdbx_seq_one_letter_code
_entity_poly.pdbx_strand_id
1 'polypeptide(L)'
;MKIDLQCGSSTAEVVSYFRSPGFPAPYEDEGTCKVRVSKKSEAICQIRLDFLTFDLARPVEGNCSQDMLVVTGQNENNLIPKICGLNDGQHYYVDVEDSGAISLHVNMVGIYGRRFNIKVTQVGCIGRDAAPPHCLQYYRGTRGSFKSFNYDEAGILGQGYPNNLDYLICLRKEPGFCSVTYQLSADGRIVAPFAVGSLPSGAVGAGGLTGPVAAECHDDYVLFAGIRVCSGRVAPSGTANRPVREPNSTSPYVLTDSTPGPFLVRFVSNGIRNARGFHLTYRQNPCK
;
A
#
# COMPACT_ATOMS: atom_id res chain seq x y z
N MET A 1 -2.78 -15.31 -25.44
CA MET A 1 -2.55 -16.53 -24.63
C MET A 1 -2.26 -16.09 -23.19
N LYS A 2 -2.94 -16.64 -22.18
CA LYS A 2 -2.62 -16.37 -20.77
C LYS A 2 -1.46 -17.30 -20.39
N ILE A 3 -0.41 -16.75 -19.81
CA ILE A 3 0.78 -17.52 -19.41
C ILE A 3 0.77 -17.60 -17.89
N ASP A 4 0.49 -18.80 -17.39
CA ASP A 4 0.42 -19.07 -15.96
C ASP A 4 1.77 -19.63 -15.49
N LEU A 5 2.36 -18.96 -14.50
CA LEU A 5 3.67 -19.29 -13.97
C LEU A 5 3.54 -20.31 -12.85
N GLN A 6 4.26 -21.41 -12.98
CA GLN A 6 4.40 -22.43 -11.93
C GLN A 6 5.53 -22.07 -10.98
N CYS A 7 5.48 -22.54 -9.73
CA CYS A 7 6.60 -22.38 -8.79
C CYS A 7 7.89 -22.96 -9.40
N GLY A 8 8.98 -22.23 -9.30
CA GLY A 8 10.29 -22.56 -9.87
C GLY A 8 10.49 -22.12 -11.32
N SER A 9 9.43 -21.66 -12.01
CA SER A 9 9.52 -21.27 -13.42
C SER A 9 10.18 -19.90 -13.64
N SER A 10 10.59 -19.67 -14.89
CA SER A 10 11.04 -18.37 -15.37
C SER A 10 10.25 -17.93 -16.59
N THR A 11 10.16 -16.62 -16.80
CA THR A 11 9.50 -16.04 -17.97
C THR A 11 10.18 -14.75 -18.41
N ALA A 12 10.08 -14.44 -19.70
CA ALA A 12 10.40 -13.13 -20.26
C ALA A 12 9.20 -12.55 -21.03
N GLU A 13 8.00 -13.05 -20.76
CA GLU A 13 6.79 -12.65 -21.48
C GLU A 13 6.28 -11.30 -21.01
N VAL A 14 5.66 -10.55 -21.92
CA VAL A 14 5.16 -9.19 -21.63
C VAL A 14 4.11 -9.23 -20.53
N VAL A 15 3.25 -10.26 -20.55
CA VAL A 15 2.20 -10.47 -19.55
C VAL A 15 2.20 -11.93 -19.13
N SER A 16 2.23 -12.17 -17.82
CA SER A 16 2.10 -13.49 -17.21
C SER A 16 1.33 -13.40 -15.89
N TYR A 17 0.95 -14.54 -15.32
CA TYR A 17 0.17 -14.63 -14.09
C TYR A 17 0.86 -15.57 -13.11
N PHE A 18 1.23 -15.04 -11.94
CA PHE A 18 1.81 -15.81 -10.86
C PHE A 18 0.71 -16.17 -9.85
N ARG A 19 0.40 -17.45 -9.72
CA ARG A 19 -0.75 -17.94 -8.94
C ARG A 19 -0.34 -18.98 -7.90
N SER A 20 -1.13 -19.09 -6.84
CA SER A 20 -0.99 -20.20 -5.89
C SER A 20 -1.24 -21.54 -6.60
N PRO A 21 -0.54 -22.62 -6.22
CA PRO A 21 -0.85 -23.94 -6.74
C PRO A 21 -2.32 -24.30 -6.51
N GLY A 22 -2.99 -24.83 -7.53
CA GLY A 22 -4.42 -25.18 -7.44
C GLY A 22 -5.41 -23.99 -7.44
N PHE A 23 -4.95 -22.76 -7.70
CA PHE A 23 -5.84 -21.58 -7.80
C PHE A 23 -7.03 -21.85 -8.75
N PRO A 24 -8.30 -21.51 -8.37
CA PRO A 24 -8.69 -20.59 -7.30
C PRO A 24 -8.94 -21.22 -5.91
N ALA A 25 -8.68 -22.53 -5.73
CA ALA A 25 -8.80 -23.15 -4.42
C ALA A 25 -7.73 -22.59 -3.45
N PRO A 26 -8.03 -22.53 -2.13
CA PRO A 26 -7.02 -22.20 -1.13
C PRO A 26 -5.84 -23.18 -1.16
N TYR A 27 -4.62 -22.66 -0.96
CA TYR A 27 -3.40 -23.44 -0.84
C TYR A 27 -2.87 -23.38 0.60
N GLU A 28 -2.77 -24.53 1.26
CA GLU A 28 -2.46 -24.64 2.70
C GLU A 28 -1.03 -25.08 3.00
N ASP A 29 -0.34 -25.69 2.03
CA ASP A 29 1.01 -26.22 2.24
C ASP A 29 2.03 -25.11 2.53
N GLU A 30 3.03 -25.46 3.33
CA GLU A 30 4.18 -24.61 3.63
C GLU A 30 5.24 -24.70 2.52
N GLY A 31 6.05 -23.65 2.40
CA GLY A 31 7.18 -23.60 1.48
C GLY A 31 7.36 -22.25 0.80
N THR A 32 8.31 -22.18 -0.13
CA THR A 32 8.55 -20.98 -0.93
C THR A 32 8.19 -21.24 -2.38
N CYS A 33 7.21 -20.50 -2.89
CA CYS A 33 6.93 -20.46 -4.31
C CYS A 33 7.66 -19.27 -4.93
N LYS A 34 8.62 -19.55 -5.82
CA LYS A 34 9.46 -18.54 -6.48
C LYS A 34 9.26 -18.54 -7.98
N VAL A 35 9.19 -17.38 -8.61
CA VAL A 35 9.26 -17.23 -10.07
C VAL A 35 10.29 -16.17 -10.46
N ARG A 36 10.98 -16.38 -11.59
CA ARG A 36 11.94 -15.41 -12.14
C ARG A 36 11.36 -14.71 -13.36
N VAL A 37 11.40 -13.38 -13.39
CA VAL A 37 10.91 -12.57 -14.50
C VAL A 37 12.10 -11.81 -15.08
N SER A 38 12.53 -12.23 -16.27
CA SER A 38 13.59 -11.56 -17.03
C SER A 38 12.99 -10.50 -17.95
N LYS A 39 13.75 -9.43 -18.21
CA LYS A 39 13.35 -8.41 -19.19
C LYS A 39 13.15 -9.06 -20.57
N LYS A 40 12.07 -8.71 -21.25
CA LYS A 40 11.83 -9.12 -22.65
C LYS A 40 12.81 -8.46 -23.60
N SER A 41 13.19 -7.22 -23.29
CA SER A 41 14.18 -6.43 -24.01
C SER A 41 14.71 -5.31 -23.11
N GLU A 42 15.79 -4.65 -23.53
CA GLU A 42 16.36 -3.52 -22.80
C GLU A 42 15.43 -2.30 -22.71
N ALA A 43 14.39 -2.23 -23.55
CA ALA A 43 13.39 -1.17 -23.52
C ALA A 43 12.41 -1.30 -22.33
N ILE A 44 12.53 -2.34 -21.51
CA ILE A 44 11.73 -2.53 -20.29
C ILE A 44 12.46 -1.88 -19.11
N CYS A 45 11.81 -0.92 -18.46
CA CYS A 45 12.36 -0.27 -17.26
C CYS A 45 11.62 -0.65 -15.99
N GLN A 46 10.40 -1.18 -16.11
CA GLN A 46 9.56 -1.48 -14.96
C GLN A 46 8.83 -2.80 -15.13
N ILE A 47 8.58 -3.47 -14.00
CA ILE A 47 7.64 -4.58 -13.91
C ILE A 47 6.51 -4.16 -12.98
N ARG A 48 5.29 -4.14 -13.52
CA ARG A 48 4.07 -3.89 -12.76
C ARG A 48 3.50 -5.21 -12.27
N LEU A 49 3.21 -5.27 -10.97
CA LEU A 49 2.53 -6.40 -10.32
C LEU A 49 1.13 -5.94 -9.91
N ASP A 50 0.09 -6.49 -10.52
CA ASP A 50 -1.30 -6.24 -10.10
C ASP A 50 -1.79 -7.40 -9.24
N PHE A 51 -2.19 -7.13 -8.01
CA PHE A 51 -2.71 -8.12 -7.06
C PHE A 51 -4.20 -8.33 -7.31
N LEU A 52 -4.53 -9.17 -8.30
CA LEU A 52 -5.93 -9.47 -8.66
C LEU A 52 -6.63 -10.24 -7.53
N THR A 53 -5.88 -11.15 -6.91
CA THR A 53 -6.21 -11.79 -5.63
C THR A 53 -4.93 -11.89 -4.83
N PHE A 54 -4.95 -11.52 -3.57
CA PHE A 54 -3.81 -11.55 -2.67
C PHE A 54 -4.32 -11.63 -1.22
N ASP A 55 -4.40 -12.86 -0.74
CA ASP A 55 -4.87 -13.24 0.57
C ASP A 55 -3.83 -14.19 1.19
N LEU A 56 -2.93 -13.62 1.98
CA LEU A 56 -1.91 -14.33 2.74
C LEU A 56 -2.19 -14.19 4.24
N ALA A 57 -1.49 -14.98 5.07
CA ALA A 57 -1.56 -14.83 6.52
C ALA A 57 -1.32 -13.36 6.94
N ARG A 58 -2.08 -12.91 7.95
CA ARG A 58 -2.01 -11.54 8.48
C ARG A 58 -0.68 -11.30 9.20
N PRO A 59 -0.23 -10.04 9.31
CA PRO A 59 0.93 -9.72 10.12
C PRO A 59 0.69 -10.04 11.60
N VAL A 60 1.68 -10.65 12.26
CA VAL A 60 1.71 -10.89 13.71
C VAL A 60 2.49 -9.75 14.33
N GLU A 61 1.83 -8.95 15.17
CA GLU A 61 2.41 -7.72 15.76
C GLU A 61 2.99 -6.78 14.70
N GLY A 62 2.31 -6.67 13.55
CA GLY A 62 2.76 -5.88 12.39
C GLY A 62 3.81 -6.58 11.52
N ASN A 63 4.39 -7.70 11.93
CA ASN A 63 5.42 -8.39 11.14
C ASN A 63 4.83 -9.48 10.26
N CYS A 64 5.21 -9.50 8.98
CA CYS A 64 4.87 -10.56 8.03
C CYS A 64 5.74 -11.81 8.25
N SER A 65 5.59 -12.44 9.42
CA SER A 65 6.40 -13.59 9.85
C SER A 65 5.83 -14.94 9.41
N GLN A 66 4.51 -15.02 9.18
CA GLN A 66 3.82 -16.26 8.78
C GLN A 66 3.85 -16.44 7.26
N ASP A 67 3.43 -15.43 6.51
CA ASP A 67 3.51 -15.43 5.06
C ASP A 67 4.04 -14.08 4.59
N MET A 68 4.75 -14.05 3.47
CA MET A 68 5.18 -12.79 2.85
C MET A 68 5.40 -12.92 1.35
N LEU A 69 5.03 -11.86 0.61
CA LEU A 69 5.56 -11.58 -0.71
C LEU A 69 6.87 -10.79 -0.57
N VAL A 70 7.91 -11.28 -1.24
CA VAL A 70 9.23 -10.62 -1.33
C VAL A 70 9.60 -10.49 -2.80
N VAL A 71 10.09 -9.31 -3.18
CA VAL A 71 10.66 -9.05 -4.50
C VAL A 71 12.16 -8.84 -4.33
N THR A 72 12.96 -9.51 -5.16
CA THR A 72 14.42 -9.44 -5.14
C THR A 72 15.00 -9.25 -6.54
N GLY A 73 16.21 -8.69 -6.64
CA GLY A 73 16.90 -8.48 -7.92
C GLY A 73 16.42 -7.24 -8.67
N GLN A 74 15.58 -6.42 -8.06
CA GLN A 74 15.26 -5.07 -8.55
C GLN A 74 16.47 -4.11 -8.41
N ASN A 75 16.33 -2.89 -8.91
CA ASN A 75 17.29 -1.81 -8.64
C ASN A 75 17.53 -1.66 -7.12
N GLU A 76 18.79 -1.70 -6.67
CA GLU A 76 19.14 -1.64 -5.24
C GLU A 76 18.71 -0.31 -4.57
N ASN A 77 18.57 0.75 -5.36
CA ASN A 77 18.04 2.05 -4.91
C ASN A 77 16.50 2.08 -4.83
N ASN A 78 15.82 1.04 -5.28
CA ASN A 78 14.37 0.87 -5.15
C ASN A 78 14.07 -0.28 -4.17
N LEU A 79 13.96 0.07 -2.89
CA LEU A 79 13.61 -0.87 -1.83
C LEU A 79 12.12 -1.24 -1.92
N ILE A 80 11.84 -2.49 -2.25
CA ILE A 80 10.47 -3.01 -2.32
C ILE A 80 10.09 -3.60 -0.96
N PRO A 81 9.05 -3.08 -0.28
CA PRO A 81 8.64 -3.60 1.01
C PRO A 81 8.07 -5.01 0.89
N LYS A 82 8.36 -5.82 1.90
CA LYS A 82 7.75 -7.13 2.11
C LYS A 82 6.32 -6.90 2.63
N ILE A 83 5.34 -7.59 2.05
CA ILE A 83 3.94 -7.46 2.47
C ILE A 83 3.26 -8.81 2.65
N CYS A 84 2.18 -8.79 3.43
CA CYS A 84 1.33 -9.93 3.74
C CYS A 84 -0.10 -9.43 3.99
N GLY A 85 -1.00 -10.34 4.35
CA GLY A 85 -2.41 -10.04 4.56
C GLY A 85 -3.19 -9.82 3.26
N LEU A 86 -4.28 -9.06 3.35
CA LEU A 86 -5.26 -8.86 2.28
C LEU A 86 -4.94 -7.61 1.45
N ASN A 87 -4.54 -7.82 0.19
CA ASN A 87 -4.10 -6.73 -0.70
C ASN A 87 -4.76 -6.76 -2.07
N ASP A 88 -5.96 -7.32 -2.17
CA ASP A 88 -6.76 -7.32 -3.39
C ASP A 88 -6.89 -5.91 -3.99
N GLY A 89 -6.66 -5.85 -5.30
CA GLY A 89 -6.75 -4.63 -6.11
C GLY A 89 -5.58 -3.66 -5.93
N GLN A 90 -4.58 -3.98 -5.10
CA GLN A 90 -3.36 -3.16 -4.99
C GLN A 90 -2.32 -3.58 -6.04
N HIS A 91 -1.27 -2.77 -6.19
CA HIS A 91 -0.24 -3.03 -7.18
C HIS A 91 1.13 -2.50 -6.76
N TYR A 92 2.19 -3.07 -7.36
CA TYR A 92 3.56 -2.56 -7.32
C TYR A 92 4.01 -2.11 -8.71
N TYR A 93 4.87 -1.10 -8.74
CA TYR A 93 5.80 -0.80 -9.82
C TYR A 93 7.21 -1.07 -9.31
N VAL A 94 7.92 -1.97 -9.98
CA VAL A 94 9.28 -2.39 -9.62
C VAL A 94 10.23 -1.90 -10.72
N ASP A 95 11.18 -1.05 -10.37
CA ASP A 95 12.18 -0.55 -11.32
C ASP A 95 13.24 -1.64 -11.61
N VAL A 96 13.49 -1.87 -12.90
CA VAL A 96 14.40 -2.90 -13.43
C VAL A 96 15.32 -2.37 -14.53
N GLU A 97 15.48 -1.05 -14.65
CA GLU A 97 16.33 -0.43 -15.67
C GLU A 97 17.77 -0.98 -15.61
N ASP A 98 18.36 -1.01 -14.42
CA ASP A 98 19.72 -1.50 -14.16
C ASP A 98 19.78 -3.02 -13.85
N SER A 99 18.66 -3.74 -13.93
CA SER A 99 18.58 -5.17 -13.60
C SER A 99 18.18 -6.02 -14.80
N GLY A 100 18.82 -7.18 -14.99
CA GLY A 100 18.42 -8.13 -16.02
C GLY A 100 17.12 -8.90 -15.70
N ALA A 101 16.76 -9.05 -14.42
CA ALA A 101 15.60 -9.83 -13.99
C ALA A 101 15.27 -9.63 -12.51
N ILE A 102 13.99 -9.76 -12.16
CA ILE A 102 13.54 -9.86 -10.77
C ILE A 102 13.12 -11.29 -10.42
N SER A 103 13.07 -11.59 -9.13
CA SER A 103 12.42 -12.79 -8.61
C SER A 103 11.30 -12.40 -7.65
N LEU A 104 10.14 -13.01 -7.83
CA LEU A 104 9.00 -12.91 -6.92
C LEU A 104 9.00 -14.17 -6.05
N HIS A 105 8.93 -13.99 -4.74
CA HIS A 105 8.90 -15.09 -3.77
C HIS A 105 7.66 -14.91 -2.89
N VAL A 106 6.81 -15.93 -2.84
CA VAL A 106 5.78 -16.05 -1.81
C VAL A 106 6.28 -17.11 -0.84
N ASN A 107 6.68 -16.66 0.35
CA ASN A 107 7.06 -17.53 1.46
C ASN A 107 5.83 -17.82 2.29
N MET A 108 5.59 -19.10 2.55
CA MET A 108 4.38 -19.62 3.19
C MET A 108 4.83 -20.48 4.37
N VAL A 109 4.69 -19.98 5.60
CA VAL A 109 5.22 -20.64 6.82
C VAL A 109 4.11 -21.08 7.74
N GLY A 110 3.02 -20.30 7.87
CA GLY A 110 1.92 -20.65 8.75
C GLY A 110 1.02 -21.77 8.21
N ILE A 111 -0.05 -22.11 8.94
CA ILE A 111 -1.16 -22.91 8.40
C ILE A 111 -2.29 -21.93 8.07
N TYR A 112 -2.43 -21.59 6.78
CA TYR A 112 -3.41 -20.60 6.31
C TYR A 112 -3.85 -20.92 4.88
N GLY A 113 -5.15 -20.81 4.60
CA GLY A 113 -5.70 -21.00 3.26
C GLY A 113 -5.39 -19.82 2.34
N ARG A 114 -4.26 -19.86 1.64
CA ARG A 114 -3.75 -18.74 0.84
C ARG A 114 -4.36 -18.73 -0.54
N ARG A 115 -4.59 -17.53 -1.07
CA ARG A 115 -4.97 -17.33 -2.47
C ARG A 115 -4.19 -16.15 -3.01
N PHE A 116 -3.36 -16.39 -4.03
CA PHE A 116 -2.74 -15.30 -4.75
C PHE A 116 -2.85 -15.50 -6.26
N ASN A 117 -3.10 -14.41 -6.96
CA ASN A 117 -3.15 -14.28 -8.40
C ASN A 117 -2.61 -12.90 -8.77
N ILE A 118 -1.32 -12.87 -9.06
CA ILE A 118 -0.57 -11.66 -9.34
C ILE A 118 -0.35 -11.59 -10.85
N LYS A 119 -0.92 -10.58 -11.50
CA LYS A 119 -0.62 -10.32 -12.91
C LYS A 119 0.69 -9.56 -13.00
N VAL A 120 1.64 -10.12 -13.73
CA VAL A 120 2.95 -9.52 -14.00
C VAL A 120 2.90 -8.90 -15.39
N THR A 121 3.18 -7.61 -15.48
CA THR A 121 3.21 -6.86 -16.75
C THR A 121 4.56 -6.16 -16.90
N GLN A 122 5.27 -6.41 -17.98
CA GLN A 122 6.48 -5.65 -18.32
C GLN A 122 6.10 -4.30 -18.92
N VAL A 123 6.67 -3.22 -18.37
CA VAL A 123 6.37 -1.84 -18.73
C VAL A 123 7.61 -1.21 -19.35
N GLY A 124 7.43 -0.69 -20.57
CA GLY A 124 8.49 -0.02 -21.30
C GLY A 124 8.93 1.28 -20.64
N CYS A 125 10.18 1.68 -20.85
CA CYS A 125 10.76 2.94 -20.34
C CYS A 125 10.01 4.17 -20.85
N ILE A 126 9.49 4.10 -22.08
CA ILE A 126 8.78 5.19 -22.73
C ILE A 126 7.30 4.79 -22.84
N GLY A 127 6.44 5.42 -22.04
CA GLY A 127 5.01 5.16 -22.11
C GLY A 127 4.20 5.87 -21.05
N ARG A 128 2.89 6.00 -21.30
CA ARG A 128 1.93 6.54 -20.33
C ARG A 128 1.65 5.60 -19.15
N ASP A 129 2.07 4.34 -19.28
CA ASP A 129 1.91 3.32 -18.25
C ASP A 129 3.10 3.24 -17.29
N ALA A 130 4.24 3.86 -17.64
CA ALA A 130 5.41 3.94 -16.78
C ALA A 130 5.15 4.85 -15.58
N ALA A 131 5.49 4.37 -14.40
CA ALA A 131 5.50 5.16 -13.19
C ALA A 131 6.79 5.99 -13.12
N PRO A 132 6.80 7.16 -12.46
CA PRO A 132 8.04 7.84 -12.15
C PRO A 132 8.98 6.93 -11.33
N PRO A 133 10.31 7.10 -11.44
CA PRO A 133 11.27 6.30 -10.67
C PRO A 133 10.97 6.33 -9.17
N HIS A 134 11.20 5.21 -8.47
CA HIS A 134 10.97 5.03 -7.03
C HIS A 134 9.51 5.13 -6.55
N CYS A 135 8.54 5.21 -7.46
CA CYS A 135 7.12 5.11 -7.11
C CYS A 135 6.69 3.65 -7.00
N LEU A 136 6.47 3.15 -5.78
CA LEU A 136 5.97 1.79 -5.59
C LEU A 136 4.52 1.65 -6.08
N GLN A 137 3.69 2.66 -5.82
CA GLN A 137 2.33 2.73 -6.37
C GLN A 137 2.20 3.93 -7.29
N TYR A 138 1.54 3.74 -8.43
CA TYR A 138 1.26 4.81 -9.37
C TYR A 138 -0.20 4.81 -9.79
N TYR A 139 -0.86 5.95 -9.59
CA TYR A 139 -2.27 6.18 -9.90
C TYR A 139 -2.40 7.26 -10.97
N ARG A 140 -3.39 7.11 -11.83
CA ARG A 140 -3.63 7.96 -13.01
C ARG A 140 -5.05 8.47 -13.02
N GLY A 141 -5.32 9.44 -13.89
CA GLY A 141 -6.64 10.05 -13.98
C GLY A 141 -6.89 11.07 -12.88
N THR A 142 -8.00 11.79 -13.04
CA THR A 142 -8.32 12.98 -12.23
C THR A 142 -8.99 12.63 -10.91
N ARG A 143 -9.42 11.39 -10.72
CA ARG A 143 -10.06 10.88 -9.51
C ARG A 143 -9.67 9.42 -9.29
N GLY A 144 -9.65 9.00 -8.03
CA GLY A 144 -9.41 7.61 -7.66
C GLY A 144 -9.35 7.44 -6.15
N SER A 145 -8.96 6.25 -5.71
CA SER A 145 -8.69 5.96 -4.32
C SER A 145 -7.45 5.08 -4.18
N PHE A 146 -6.81 5.17 -3.01
CA PHE A 146 -5.68 4.34 -2.64
C PHE A 146 -5.71 4.08 -1.14
N LYS A 147 -5.15 2.94 -0.73
CA LYS A 147 -5.16 2.45 0.64
C LYS A 147 -3.77 1.94 1.01
N SER A 148 -3.47 1.91 2.30
CA SER A 148 -2.26 1.22 2.79
C SER A 148 -2.34 -0.28 2.51
N PHE A 149 -1.19 -0.96 2.48
CA PHE A 149 -1.18 -2.43 2.46
C PHE A 149 -1.93 -3.00 3.66
N ASN A 150 -2.64 -4.10 3.44
CA ASN A 150 -3.46 -4.80 4.41
C ASN A 150 -4.58 -3.96 5.07
N TYR A 151 -5.04 -2.87 4.44
CA TYR A 151 -6.11 -2.02 4.97
C TYR A 151 -7.49 -2.70 5.01
N ASP A 152 -7.76 -3.58 4.04
CA ASP A 152 -9.08 -4.20 3.88
C ASP A 152 -9.40 -5.23 4.97
N GLU A 153 -8.39 -5.63 5.75
CA GLU A 153 -8.58 -6.58 6.82
C GLU A 153 -9.60 -6.08 7.85
N ALA A 154 -10.65 -6.87 8.02
CA ALA A 154 -11.72 -6.60 8.96
C ALA A 154 -11.49 -7.45 10.20
N GLY A 155 -11.00 -6.86 11.30
CA GLY A 155 -10.84 -7.68 12.49
C GLY A 155 -10.38 -6.94 13.73
N ILE A 156 -9.16 -6.41 13.75
CA ILE A 156 -8.51 -6.02 15.02
C ILE A 156 -7.56 -4.83 14.77
N LEU A 157 -7.64 -3.80 15.62
CA LEU A 157 -6.59 -2.77 15.70
C LEU A 157 -5.25 -3.45 16.06
N GLY A 158 -4.27 -3.42 15.16
CA GLY A 158 -2.99 -4.12 15.32
C GLY A 158 -2.75 -5.27 14.32
N GLN A 159 -3.68 -5.51 13.38
CA GLN A 159 -3.49 -6.42 12.24
C GLN A 159 -3.65 -5.71 10.89
N GLY A 160 -3.46 -4.38 10.84
CA GLY A 160 -3.52 -3.61 9.60
C GLY A 160 -2.18 -3.61 8.88
N TYR A 161 -1.65 -2.43 8.55
CA TYR A 161 -0.43 -2.33 7.74
C TYR A 161 0.77 -3.10 8.35
N PRO A 162 1.65 -3.66 7.53
CA PRO A 162 2.93 -4.21 8.00
C PRO A 162 3.87 -3.16 8.62
N ASN A 163 4.75 -3.61 9.50
CA ASN A 163 5.86 -2.83 10.05
C ASN A 163 6.97 -2.61 9.01
N ASN A 164 7.80 -1.59 9.26
CA ASN A 164 8.97 -1.26 8.44
C ASN A 164 8.63 -0.96 6.97
N LEU A 165 7.51 -0.28 6.74
CA LEU A 165 7.14 0.22 5.43
C LEU A 165 7.76 1.59 5.20
N ASP A 166 8.28 1.80 4.01
CA ASP A 166 8.69 3.12 3.51
C ASP A 166 8.52 3.11 2.00
N TYR A 167 7.47 3.74 1.50
CA TYR A 167 7.20 3.75 0.06
C TYR A 167 6.47 5.00 -0.41
N LEU A 168 6.68 5.30 -1.70
CA LEU A 168 6.00 6.38 -2.41
C LEU A 168 4.77 5.86 -3.16
N ILE A 169 3.69 6.63 -3.01
CA ILE A 169 2.48 6.58 -3.80
C ILE A 169 2.46 7.84 -4.66
N CYS A 170 2.52 7.65 -5.96
CA CYS A 170 2.61 8.74 -6.92
C CYS A 170 1.30 8.87 -7.69
N LEU A 171 0.85 10.11 -7.88
CA LEU A 171 -0.32 10.42 -8.67
C LEU A 171 0.14 11.23 -9.90
N ARG A 172 -0.25 10.77 -11.08
CA ARG A 172 0.03 11.49 -12.33
C ARG A 172 -0.70 12.81 -12.33
N LYS A 173 0.00 13.93 -12.45
CA LYS A 173 -0.60 15.24 -12.69
C LYS A 173 -1.16 15.28 -14.11
N GLU A 174 -2.49 15.27 -14.25
CA GLU A 174 -3.13 15.23 -15.56
C GLU A 174 -3.13 16.62 -16.23
N PRO A 175 -3.08 16.72 -17.57
CA PRO A 175 -3.09 17.99 -18.27
C PRO A 175 -4.28 18.87 -17.86
N GLY A 176 -4.02 20.15 -17.56
CA GLY A 176 -5.04 21.10 -17.13
C GLY A 176 -5.38 21.04 -15.64
N PHE A 177 -4.69 20.23 -14.84
CA PHE A 177 -4.88 20.13 -13.39
C PHE A 177 -3.64 20.60 -12.63
N CYS A 178 -3.84 21.48 -11.64
CA CYS A 178 -2.75 22.17 -10.95
C CYS A 178 -2.62 21.81 -9.46
N SER A 179 -3.65 21.21 -8.86
CA SER A 179 -3.60 20.70 -7.48
C SER A 179 -4.38 19.40 -7.34
N VAL A 180 -4.17 18.68 -6.24
CA VAL A 180 -4.94 17.49 -5.86
C VAL A 180 -5.46 17.62 -4.45
N THR A 181 -6.72 17.25 -4.25
CA THR A 181 -7.38 17.21 -2.96
C THR A 181 -7.57 15.77 -2.53
N TYR A 182 -7.11 15.43 -1.33
CA TYR A 182 -7.27 14.14 -0.66
C TYR A 182 -8.39 14.21 0.37
N GLN A 183 -9.20 13.15 0.45
CA GLN A 183 -10.29 13.01 1.42
C GLN A 183 -10.33 11.58 1.95
N LEU A 184 -10.70 11.42 3.22
CA LEU A 184 -10.97 10.10 3.80
C LEU A 184 -12.07 9.40 3.04
N SER A 185 -11.87 8.12 2.72
CA SER A 185 -12.92 7.30 2.12
C SER A 185 -14.04 7.07 3.13
N ALA A 186 -15.28 7.36 2.74
CA ALA A 186 -16.47 7.03 3.51
C ALA A 186 -16.82 5.56 3.26
N ASP A 187 -16.13 4.63 3.91
CA ASP A 187 -16.29 3.19 3.62
C ASP A 187 -17.60 2.58 4.15
N GLY A 188 -18.51 3.38 4.72
CA GLY A 188 -19.76 2.89 5.34
C GLY A 188 -19.56 1.92 6.52
N ARG A 189 -18.30 1.60 6.86
CA ARG A 189 -17.89 0.75 7.97
C ARG A 189 -17.84 1.58 9.25
N ILE A 190 -18.20 0.97 10.39
CA ILE A 190 -18.10 1.56 11.74
C ILE A 190 -16.64 1.58 12.23
N VAL A 191 -15.68 1.83 11.34
CA VAL A 191 -14.25 1.76 11.64
C VAL A 191 -13.59 2.97 11.02
N ALA A 192 -12.80 3.71 11.81
CA ALA A 192 -12.12 4.92 11.37
C ALA A 192 -11.32 4.65 10.06
N PRO A 193 -11.55 5.43 8.99
CA PRO A 193 -10.87 5.24 7.69
C PRO A 193 -9.38 5.62 7.74
N PHE A 194 -8.92 6.12 8.88
CA PHE A 194 -7.54 6.51 9.15
C PHE A 194 -7.17 6.13 10.58
N ALA A 195 -6.26 5.18 10.72
CA ALA A 195 -5.62 4.77 11.96
C ALA A 195 -4.13 4.52 11.67
N VAL A 196 -3.31 5.57 11.70
CA VAL A 196 -1.85 5.51 11.47
C VAL A 196 -1.15 5.94 12.76
N GLY A 197 -0.25 5.11 13.27
CA GLY A 197 0.43 5.36 14.54
C GLY A 197 -0.49 5.34 15.77
N SER A 198 -1.74 4.88 15.63
CA SER A 198 -2.64 4.74 16.77
C SER A 198 -2.19 3.58 17.65
N LEU A 199 -2.17 3.78 18.97
CA LEU A 199 -1.94 2.67 19.89
C LEU A 199 -3.15 1.73 19.85
N PRO A 200 -2.97 0.42 19.68
CA PRO A 200 -4.03 -0.54 19.96
C PRO A 200 -4.21 -0.61 21.49
N SER A 201 -4.94 0.34 22.06
CA SER A 201 -5.55 0.15 23.38
C SER A 201 -6.77 -0.72 23.19
N GLY A 202 -6.90 -1.77 24.00
CA GLY A 202 -7.97 -2.76 23.91
C GLY A 202 -9.33 -2.11 23.69
N ALA A 203 -10.06 -2.61 22.70
CA ALA A 203 -11.45 -2.27 22.42
C ALA A 203 -11.79 -0.76 22.35
N VAL A 204 -10.88 0.10 21.86
CA VAL A 204 -11.32 1.43 21.44
C VAL A 204 -12.06 1.28 20.12
N GLY A 205 -13.39 1.19 20.21
CA GLY A 205 -14.28 1.34 19.06
C GLY A 205 -13.98 2.67 18.34
N ALA A 206 -14.44 2.81 17.09
CA ALA A 206 -14.18 3.97 16.23
C ALA A 206 -14.45 5.36 16.87
N GLY A 207 -15.13 5.43 18.03
CA GLY A 207 -15.39 6.65 18.78
C GLY A 207 -14.24 7.24 19.61
N GLY A 208 -13.05 6.62 19.69
CA GLY A 208 -11.92 7.16 20.47
C GLY A 208 -10.75 7.76 19.66
N LEU A 209 -10.77 7.64 18.34
CA LEU A 209 -9.75 8.22 17.46
C LEU A 209 -10.26 9.53 16.87
N THR A 210 -9.44 10.58 16.91
CA THR A 210 -9.69 11.75 16.05
C THR A 210 -9.15 11.46 14.65
N GLY A 211 -9.69 12.14 13.64
CA GLY A 211 -9.19 12.05 12.27
C GLY A 211 -7.68 12.36 12.17
N PRO A 212 -7.09 12.24 10.98
CA PRO A 212 -5.70 12.60 10.76
C PRO A 212 -5.42 14.03 11.26
N VAL A 213 -4.34 14.17 12.03
CA VAL A 213 -3.86 15.45 12.55
C VAL A 213 -2.45 15.71 12.00
N ALA A 214 -2.18 16.97 11.68
CA ALA A 214 -0.80 17.42 11.48
C ALA A 214 -0.14 17.51 12.86
N ALA A 215 0.72 16.55 13.17
CA ALA A 215 1.41 16.44 14.45
C ALA A 215 2.85 15.97 14.25
N GLU A 216 3.66 16.07 15.30
CA GLU A 216 4.98 15.44 15.34
C GLU A 216 4.84 13.91 15.45
N CYS A 217 4.53 13.30 14.32
CA CYS A 217 4.45 11.85 14.16
C CYS A 217 5.88 11.33 13.92
N HIS A 218 6.61 11.01 14.99
CA HIS A 218 8.00 10.53 14.90
C HIS A 218 8.11 9.11 14.32
N ASP A 219 7.13 8.26 14.63
CA ASP A 219 7.13 6.84 14.28
C ASP A 219 6.43 6.60 12.94
N ASP A 220 5.10 6.44 12.98
CA ASP A 220 4.28 6.10 11.82
C ASP A 220 3.57 7.35 11.31
N TYR A 221 3.67 7.62 10.01
CA TYR A 221 3.05 8.77 9.41
C TYR A 221 2.81 8.60 7.92
N VAL A 222 1.84 9.36 7.42
CA VAL A 222 1.70 9.63 6.00
C VAL A 222 2.19 11.05 5.73
N LEU A 223 3.03 11.24 4.72
CA LEU A 223 3.54 12.53 4.31
C LEU A 223 2.81 12.98 3.06
N PHE A 224 2.21 14.15 3.12
CA PHE A 224 1.56 14.80 1.98
C PHE A 224 2.06 16.23 1.86
N ALA A 225 2.54 16.64 0.68
CA ALA A 225 2.99 18.02 0.45
C ALA A 225 3.95 18.55 1.55
N GLY A 226 4.80 17.67 2.11
CA GLY A 226 5.73 18.01 3.21
C GLY A 226 5.14 17.98 4.62
N ILE A 227 3.84 17.71 4.79
CA ILE A 227 3.16 17.64 6.08
C ILE A 227 3.02 16.18 6.52
N ARG A 228 3.57 15.85 7.70
CA ARG A 228 3.38 14.53 8.33
C ARG A 228 2.04 14.48 9.05
N VAL A 229 1.28 13.42 8.81
CA VAL A 229 -0.03 13.19 9.43
C VAL A 229 -0.11 11.80 10.02
N CYS A 230 -0.69 11.71 11.21
CA CYS A 230 -0.99 10.47 11.91
C CYS A 230 -2.28 10.63 12.71
N SER A 231 -2.74 9.58 13.38
CA SER A 231 -3.99 9.60 14.14
C SER A 231 -3.86 10.46 15.38
N GLY A 232 -4.78 11.40 15.56
CA GLY A 232 -4.85 12.17 16.80
C GLY A 232 -5.50 11.36 17.92
N ARG A 233 -5.17 11.73 19.16
CA ARG A 233 -5.75 11.12 20.37
C ARG A 233 -6.81 12.05 20.95
N VAL A 234 -7.98 11.53 21.28
CA VAL A 234 -8.87 12.19 22.26
C VAL A 234 -8.27 11.90 23.63
N ALA A 235 -7.93 12.93 24.41
CA ALA A 235 -7.54 12.71 25.80
C ALA A 235 -8.73 12.05 26.54
N PRO A 236 -8.53 10.98 27.33
CA PRO A 236 -9.60 10.48 28.20
C PRO A 236 -10.03 11.65 29.09
N SER A 237 -11.34 11.87 29.25
CA SER A 237 -11.88 13.01 29.99
C SER A 237 -11.46 12.96 31.46
N GLY A 238 -10.27 13.47 31.77
CA GLY A 238 -9.78 13.71 33.12
C GLY A 238 -9.88 15.20 33.41
N THR A 239 -10.91 15.59 34.16
CA THR A 239 -11.03 16.79 35.00
C THR A 239 -10.13 18.00 34.68
N ALA A 240 -10.10 18.46 33.43
CA ALA A 240 -9.50 19.73 33.05
C ALA A 240 -10.59 20.58 32.42
N ASN A 241 -10.99 21.64 33.12
CA ASN A 241 -11.85 22.74 32.66
C ASN A 241 -11.19 23.55 31.53
N ARG A 242 -10.59 22.89 30.53
CA ARG A 242 -10.36 23.49 29.22
C ARG A 242 -11.56 23.09 28.36
N PRO A 243 -12.18 24.02 27.62
CA PRO A 243 -13.13 23.63 26.60
C PRO A 243 -12.35 22.74 25.63
N VAL A 244 -12.56 21.42 25.75
CA VAL A 244 -12.22 20.47 24.71
C VAL A 244 -13.10 20.92 23.56
N ARG A 245 -12.52 21.69 22.65
CA ARG A 245 -13.12 21.86 21.34
C ARG A 245 -13.18 20.45 20.81
N GLU A 246 -14.35 19.80 20.92
CA GLU A 246 -14.58 18.52 20.25
C GLU A 246 -14.05 18.73 18.83
N PRO A 247 -12.97 18.05 18.43
CA PRO A 247 -12.54 18.14 17.05
C PRO A 247 -13.65 17.43 16.30
N ASN A 248 -14.59 18.21 15.74
CA ASN A 248 -15.70 17.75 14.94
C ASN A 248 -15.20 16.58 14.09
N SER A 249 -15.51 15.33 14.51
CA SER A 249 -15.03 14.12 13.86
C SER A 249 -15.73 13.89 12.50
N THR A 250 -16.44 14.92 12.04
CA THR A 250 -17.25 15.03 10.85
C THR A 250 -16.71 16.08 9.88
N SER A 251 -15.69 16.88 10.24
CA SER A 251 -15.02 17.70 9.24
C SER A 251 -14.22 16.76 8.34
N PRO A 252 -14.53 16.67 7.03
CA PRO A 252 -13.71 15.87 6.13
C PRO A 252 -12.28 16.40 6.27
N TYR A 253 -11.34 15.54 6.65
CA TYR A 253 -9.95 15.93 6.54
C TYR A 253 -9.65 16.08 5.06
N VAL A 254 -9.65 17.32 4.61
CA VAL A 254 -9.41 17.71 3.24
C VAL A 254 -8.02 18.28 3.19
N LEU A 255 -7.11 17.58 2.55
CA LEU A 255 -5.77 18.08 2.31
C LEU A 255 -5.60 18.41 0.83
N THR A 256 -5.11 19.60 0.51
CA THR A 256 -4.83 19.99 -0.89
C THR A 256 -3.35 20.18 -1.09
N ASP A 257 -2.80 19.47 -2.07
CA ASP A 257 -1.43 19.58 -2.53
C ASP A 257 -1.41 20.37 -3.85
N SER A 258 -0.76 21.53 -3.85
CA SER A 258 -0.58 22.40 -5.01
C SER A 258 0.90 22.48 -5.43
N THR A 259 1.70 21.49 -5.08
CA THR A 259 3.11 21.45 -5.47
C THR A 259 3.28 21.44 -6.99
N PRO A 260 4.30 22.13 -7.52
CA PRO A 260 4.51 22.22 -8.96
C PRO A 260 4.91 20.87 -9.58
N GLY A 261 5.63 20.03 -8.83
CA GLY A 261 6.10 18.71 -9.25
C GLY A 261 5.01 17.63 -9.32
N PRO A 262 5.40 16.35 -9.42
CA PRO A 262 4.46 15.24 -9.31
C PRO A 262 3.79 15.26 -7.93
N PHE A 263 2.54 14.81 -7.86
CA PHE A 263 1.84 14.63 -6.59
C PHE A 263 2.36 13.36 -5.92
N LEU A 264 2.97 13.52 -4.74
CA LEU A 264 3.64 12.46 -4.02
C LEU A 264 3.04 12.30 -2.62
N VAL A 265 2.79 11.06 -2.25
CA VAL A 265 2.41 10.66 -0.90
C VAL A 265 3.42 9.61 -0.43
N ARG A 266 4.01 9.78 0.75
CA ARG A 266 4.92 8.79 1.34
C ARG A 266 4.26 8.17 2.56
N PHE A 267 4.29 6.84 2.68
CA PHE A 267 3.88 6.17 3.90
C PHE A 267 5.09 5.56 4.59
N VAL A 268 5.23 5.81 5.89
CA VAL A 268 6.28 5.28 6.75
C VAL A 268 5.67 4.60 7.97
N SER A 269 6.14 3.38 8.27
CA SER A 269 5.87 2.69 9.55
C SER A 269 7.16 2.19 10.19
N ASN A 270 7.20 2.20 11.52
CA ASN A 270 8.32 1.69 12.29
C ASN A 270 8.24 0.17 12.50
N GLY A 271 9.14 -0.37 13.31
CA GLY A 271 9.25 -1.80 13.60
C GLY A 271 8.47 -2.31 14.82
N ILE A 272 7.72 -1.44 15.50
CA ILE A 272 7.21 -1.70 16.86
C ILE A 272 5.71 -1.96 16.86
N ARG A 273 4.92 -1.12 16.18
CA ARG A 273 3.46 -1.21 16.21
C ARG A 273 2.89 -0.94 14.83
N ASN A 274 1.71 -1.48 14.60
CA ASN A 274 0.88 -1.12 13.49
C ASN A 274 -0.54 -0.76 13.96
N ALA A 275 -1.30 -0.23 13.01
CA ALA A 275 -2.71 0.06 13.15
C ALA A 275 -3.39 -0.26 11.81
N ARG A 276 -4.67 0.10 11.67
CA ARG A 276 -5.43 -0.23 10.46
C ARG A 276 -4.84 0.37 9.18
N GLY A 277 -4.28 1.57 9.27
CA GLY A 277 -3.74 2.33 8.13
C GLY A 277 -4.72 3.36 7.61
N PHE A 278 -4.71 3.60 6.30
CA PHE A 278 -5.52 4.67 5.69
C PHE A 278 -6.18 4.22 4.40
N HIS A 279 -7.34 4.81 4.12
CA HIS A 279 -7.98 4.76 2.80
C HIS A 279 -8.44 6.16 2.40
N LEU A 280 -7.90 6.62 1.29
CA LEU A 280 -8.08 7.98 0.80
C LEU A 280 -8.62 7.95 -0.62
N THR A 281 -9.50 8.89 -0.89
CA THR A 281 -9.89 9.28 -2.23
C THR A 281 -9.12 10.54 -2.62
N TYR A 282 -8.82 10.68 -3.91
CA TYR A 282 -8.22 11.89 -4.45
C TYR A 282 -9.05 12.47 -5.59
N ARG A 283 -9.00 13.78 -5.74
CA ARG A 283 -9.56 14.53 -6.85
C ARG A 283 -8.58 15.61 -7.26
N GLN A 284 -8.13 15.60 -8.51
CA GLN A 284 -7.37 16.69 -9.08
C GLN A 284 -8.29 17.88 -9.38
N ASN A 285 -7.80 19.08 -9.14
CA ASN A 285 -8.51 20.34 -9.39
C ASN A 285 -7.92 21.05 -10.62
N PRO A 286 -8.77 21.57 -11.52
CA PRO A 286 -8.31 22.31 -12.68
C PRO A 286 -7.38 23.48 -12.30
N CYS A 287 -6.47 23.81 -13.21
CA CYS A 287 -5.72 25.05 -13.14
C CYS A 287 -6.68 26.24 -13.17
N LYS A 288 -6.36 27.26 -12.37
CA LYS A 288 -7.08 28.54 -12.39
C LYS A 288 -6.58 29.40 -13.55
#